data_AF-A0A353MA62-F1
#
_entry.id   AF-A0A353MA62-F1
#
_cell.length_a   1.000
_cell.length_b   1.000
_cell.length_c   1.000
_cell.angle_alpha   90.00
_cell.angle_beta   90.00
_cell.angle_gamma   90.00
#
_symmetry.space_group_name_H-M   'P 1'
#
loop_
_entity.id
_entity.type
_entity.pdbx_description
1 polymer ?
#
loop_
_entity_poly.entity_id
_entity_poly.type
_entity_poly.pdbx_seq_one_letter_code
_entity_poly.pdbx_strand_id
1 'polypeptide(L)' 'MTTNKSSAKPSEKKHDVVQVKNPKTDRYVKIDRTAGQIVSQKKSSGPYKGVPVARKSGK' A
#
# COMPACT_ATOMS: atom_id res chain seq x y z
N MET A 1 -28.58 18.24 31.11
CA MET A 1 -28.24 16.87 30.68
C MET A 1 -27.49 16.98 29.36
N THR A 2 -26.16 16.87 29.38
CA THR A 2 -25.31 16.95 28.18
C THR A 2 -25.08 15.53 27.65
N THR A 3 -25.67 15.21 26.50
CA THR A 3 -25.43 13.91 25.83
C THR A 3 -24.24 14.03 24.88
N ASN A 4 -23.11 13.42 25.24
CA ASN A 4 -21.98 13.25 24.33
C ASN A 4 -22.36 12.23 23.26
N LYS A 5 -22.67 12.72 22.06
CA LYS A 5 -22.88 11.90 20.86
C LYS A 5 -21.53 11.36 20.42
N SER A 6 -21.18 10.16 20.87
CA SER A 6 -20.02 9.41 20.41
C SER A 6 -20.16 9.14 18.91
N SER A 7 -19.45 9.90 18.09
CA SER A 7 -19.27 9.67 16.65
C SER A 7 -18.39 8.44 16.45
N ALA A 8 -18.99 7.25 16.58
CA ALA A 8 -18.35 6.01 16.16
C ALA A 8 -18.09 6.11 14.66
N LYS A 9 -16.82 6.28 14.27
CA LYS A 9 -16.38 6.17 12.88
C LYS A 9 -16.85 4.81 12.36
N PRO A 10 -17.50 4.73 11.17
CA PRO A 10 -17.88 3.44 10.61
C PRO A 10 -16.60 2.61 10.50
N SER A 11 -16.60 1.42 11.11
CA SER A 11 -15.48 0.50 11.08
C SER A 11 -15.15 0.22 9.62
N GLU A 12 -14.04 0.79 9.13
CA GLU A 12 -13.53 0.52 7.80
C GLU A 12 -13.48 -0.99 7.63
N LYS A 13 -14.23 -1.52 6.66
CA LYS A 13 -14.19 -2.93 6.28
C LYS A 13 -12.72 -3.27 6.09
N LYS A 14 -12.16 -4.08 6.98
CA LYS A 14 -10.74 -4.43 6.93
C LYS A 14 -10.50 -5.15 5.60
N HIS A 15 -9.95 -4.42 4.64
CA HIS A 15 -9.60 -4.98 3.35
C HIS A 15 -8.67 -6.15 3.58
N ASP A 16 -8.98 -7.28 2.96
CA ASP A 16 -8.21 -8.50 3.09
C ASP A 16 -6.94 -8.38 2.20
N VAL A 17 -5.98 -7.63 2.71
CA VAL A 17 -4.74 -7.29 2.02
C VAL A 17 -3.68 -8.34 2.30
N VAL A 18 -3.31 -9.08 1.26
CA VAL A 18 -2.25 -10.09 1.31
C VAL A 18 -1.03 -9.66 0.51
N GLN A 19 0.15 -10.09 0.96
CA GLN A 19 1.39 -9.90 0.24
C GLN A 19 1.72 -11.16 -0.56
N VAL A 20 1.76 -11.04 -1.89
CA VAL A 20 2.01 -12.15 -2.81
C VAL A 20 3.16 -11.81 -3.74
N LYS A 21 3.93 -12.82 -4.17
CA LYS A 21 4.98 -12.66 -5.18
C LYS A 21 4.34 -12.64 -6.57
N ASN A 22 4.55 -11.57 -7.33
CA ASN A 22 4.11 -11.49 -8.71
C ASN A 22 5.10 -12.25 -9.61
N PRO A 23 4.68 -13.33 -10.30
CA PRO A 23 5.57 -14.15 -11.12
C PRO A 23 6.05 -13.42 -12.39
N LYS A 24 5.33 -12.39 -12.86
CA LYS A 24 5.71 -11.63 -14.07
C LYS A 24 6.87 -10.68 -13.82
N THR A 25 6.94 -10.09 -12.63
CA THR A 25 7.93 -9.07 -12.29
C THR A 25 8.92 -9.53 -11.22
N ASP A 26 8.75 -10.75 -10.70
CA ASP A 26 9.47 -11.34 -9.58
C ASP A 26 9.46 -10.48 -8.30
N ARG A 27 8.44 -9.63 -8.16
CA ARG A 27 8.33 -8.64 -7.07
C ARG A 27 7.15 -8.95 -6.15
N TYR A 28 7.33 -8.67 -4.86
CA TYR A 28 6.24 -8.71 -3.91
C TYR A 28 5.30 -7.52 -4.09
N VAL A 29 4.01 -7.84 -4.18
CA VAL A 29 2.91 -6.90 -4.33
C VAL A 29 1.88 -7.13 -3.22
N LYS A 30 1.29 -6.06 -2.71
CA LYS A 30 0.13 -6.14 -1.82
C LYS A 30 -1.12 -6.09 -2.66
N ILE A 31 -1.97 -7.12 -2.54
CA ILE A 31 -3.21 -7.26 -3.28
C ILE A 31 -4.36 -7.18 -2.28
N ASP A 32 -5.36 -6.37 -2.61
CA ASP A 32 -6.65 -6.44 -1.94
C ASP A 32 -7.50 -7.53 -2.60
N ARG A 33 -7.81 -8.60 -1.85
CA ARG A 33 -8.63 -9.71 -2.35
C ARG A 33 -10.09 -9.35 -2.58
N THR A 34 -10.58 -8.29 -1.94
CA THR A 34 -11.97 -7.85 -2.08
C THR A 34 -12.19 -7.09 -3.39
N ALA A 35 -11.23 -6.24 -3.77
CA ALA A 35 -11.27 -5.45 -5.00
C ALA A 35 -10.55 -6.11 -6.19
N GLY A 36 -9.68 -7.10 -5.93
CA GLY A 36 -8.83 -7.73 -6.94
C GLY A 36 -7.71 -6.82 -7.46
N GLN A 37 -7.35 -5.77 -6.72
CA GLN A 37 -6.42 -4.74 -7.16
C GLN A 37 -5.10 -4.78 -6.39
N ILE A 38 -4.01 -4.40 -7.08
CA ILE A 38 -2.71 -4.22 -6.44
C ILE A 38 -2.70 -2.85 -5.76
N VAL A 39 -2.62 -2.86 -4.43
CA VAL A 39 -2.62 -1.63 -3.60
C VAL A 39 -1.21 -1.04 -3.53
N SER A 40 -0.17 -1.87 -3.53
CA SER A 40 1.21 -1.40 -3.39
C SER A 40 2.23 -2.37 -3.96
N GLN A 41 3.30 -1.84 -4.56
CA GLN A 41 4.44 -2.64 -5.02
C GLN A 41 5.78 -1.94 -4.77
N LYS A 42 6.84 -2.74 -4.64
CA LYS A 42 8.21 -2.22 -4.61
C LYS A 42 8.64 -1.78 -6.02
N LYS A 43 8.91 -0.48 -6.20
CA LYS A 43 9.31 0.09 -7.49
C LYS A 43 10.78 -0.19 -7.84
N SER A 44 11.67 -0.28 -6.85
CA SER A 44 13.08 -0.61 -7.05
C SER A 44 13.37 -2.11 -6.90
N SER A 45 14.16 -2.65 -7.83
CA SER A 45 14.81 -3.95 -7.67
C SER A 45 15.96 -3.83 -6.67
N GLY A 46 16.15 -4.83 -5.81
CA GLY A 46 17.31 -4.90 -4.90
C GLY A 46 17.14 -4.23 -3.52
N PRO A 47 18.17 -4.33 -2.65
CA PRO A 47 18.11 -3.97 -1.22
C PRO A 47 17.96 -2.46 -0.95
N TYR A 48 18.17 -1.60 -1.95
CA TYR A 48 18.20 -0.14 -1.84
C TYR A 48 16.81 0.53 -1.74
N LYS A 49 15.87 -0.07 -1.01
CA LYS A 49 14.55 0.53 -0.73
C LYS A 49 14.74 1.72 0.20
N GLY A 50 14.54 2.94 -0.29
CA GLY A 50 14.66 4.17 0.51
C GLY A 50 15.94 4.97 0.27
N VAL A 51 16.82 4.53 -0.64
CA VAL A 51 17.89 5.39 -1.13
C VAL A 51 17.27 6.38 -2.13
N PRO A 52 17.33 7.70 -1.88
CA PRO A 52 16.84 8.68 -2.82
C PRO A 52 17.62 8.58 -4.13
N VAL A 53 16.91 8.31 -5.23
CA VAL A 53 17.50 8.31 -6.57
C VAL A 53 17.84 9.77 -6.89
N ALA A 54 19.13 10.08 -7.00
CA ALA A 54 19.58 11.39 -7.45
C ALA A 54 18.99 11.65 -8.85
N ARG A 55 17.99 12.54 -8.93
CA ARG A 55 17.46 12.98 -10.23
C ARG A 55 18.44 14.00 -10.76
N LYS A 56 18.91 13.82 -12.00
CA LYS A 56 19.66 14.87 -12.70
C LYS A 56 18.70 16.06 -12.85
N SER A 57 18.96 17.16 -12.15
CA SER A 57 18.25 18.40 -12.38
C SER A 57 18.55 18.84 -13.82
N GLY A 58 17.52 18.85 -14.66
CA GLY A 58 17.60 19.53 -15.95
C GLY A 58 17.91 21.00 -15.69
N LYS A 59 18.91 21.51 -16.40
CA LYS A 59 19.33 22.90 -16.39
C LYS A 59 18.22 23.81 -16.87
#